data_AF-A0A841VUN5-F1
#
_entry.id   AF-A0A841VUN5-F1
#
_cell.length_a   1.000
_cell.length_b   1.000
_cell.length_c   1.000
_cell.angle_alpha   90.00
_cell.angle_beta   90.00
_cell.angle_gamma   90.00
#
_symmetry.space_group_name_H-M   'P 1'
#
loop_
_entity.id
_entity.type
_entity.pdbx_description
1 polymer ?
#
loop_
_entity_poly.entity_id
_entity_poly.type
_entity_poly.pdbx_seq_one_letter_code
_entity_poly.pdbx_strand_id
1 'polypeptide(L)'
;LRLSTYFRDTYRATNYGVTDLVELIRQLDYTVKLPRNKRIKLSFISHSMGCFVVTNVIRILSDVFDVKSINKKPDSDIGNVFRLGRIVLVAPDIPVESIFPGRANFLRSSLRRCEEAYIFCNEGDLALRFTSTAANYFSFPARTRISGYRLGNITVKHFNNKNDLVGHAPRYGVVNLQKQDYGKGYRLDNPYKYLEIRSSSSEHRKLEEITKMSEEWVQPADLFTYFDCTDYKDDRMDQIGIVSSAIQKPAINFGNYILLTLAFIRKSINNRDPQGIDTHTGYFGGGFSQKAIYELAFLGFQGFLRSLSIEGDESEQISVFSQRCQEKQIQVILAPQIYQQKTQR
;
A
#
# COMPACT_ATOMS: atom_id res chain seq x y z
N LEU A 1 -0.23 22.98 16.68
CA LEU A 1 0.03 21.85 17.62
C LEU A 1 0.36 20.53 16.92
N ARG A 2 -0.43 20.03 15.94
CA ARG A 2 -0.19 18.70 15.31
C ARG A 2 1.13 18.59 14.51
N LEU A 3 1.68 19.70 14.02
CA LEU A 3 2.94 19.73 13.26
C LEU A 3 4.18 19.49 14.13
N SER A 4 4.25 20.15 15.28
CA SER A 4 5.37 19.98 16.22
C SER A 4 5.31 18.62 16.92
N THR A 5 4.11 18.05 17.10
CA THR A 5 3.96 16.69 17.58
C THR A 5 4.42 15.66 16.55
N TYR A 6 4.24 15.89 15.24
CA TYR A 6 4.66 14.91 14.23
C TYR A 6 6.15 14.55 14.28
N PHE A 7 7.05 15.55 14.37
CA PHE A 7 8.49 15.28 14.48
C PHE A 7 8.82 14.53 15.77
N ARG A 8 8.19 14.91 16.88
CA ARG A 8 8.33 14.20 18.16
C ARG A 8 7.81 12.76 18.06
N ASP A 9 6.68 12.55 17.41
CA ASP A 9 6.04 11.24 17.28
C ASP A 9 6.85 10.37 16.31
N THR A 10 7.43 10.93 15.25
CA THR A 10 8.39 10.26 14.36
C THR A 10 9.65 9.84 15.11
N TYR A 11 10.20 10.75 15.94
CA TYR A 11 11.34 10.43 16.82
C TYR A 11 10.99 9.28 17.76
N ARG A 12 9.81 9.32 18.38
CA ARG A 12 9.36 8.25 19.30
C ARG A 12 9.11 6.93 18.58
N ALA A 13 8.50 6.97 17.39
CA ALA A 13 8.29 5.80 16.56
C ALA A 13 9.61 5.13 16.19
N THR A 14 10.61 5.93 15.80
CA THR A 14 11.93 5.43 15.38
C THR A 14 12.75 4.88 16.55
N ASN A 15 12.79 5.59 17.67
CA ASN A 15 13.70 5.28 18.78
C ASN A 15 13.09 4.41 19.89
N TYR A 16 11.76 4.38 20.00
CA TYR A 16 11.07 3.56 21.00
C TYR A 16 10.14 2.55 20.32
N GLY A 17 9.25 3.00 19.43
CA GLY A 17 8.25 2.12 18.80
C GLY A 17 8.85 0.94 18.03
N VAL A 18 9.89 1.20 17.24
CA VAL A 18 10.62 0.15 16.50
C VAL A 18 11.34 -0.79 17.46
N THR A 19 12.08 -0.27 18.45
CA THR A 19 12.87 -1.09 19.37
C THR A 19 11.99 -1.94 20.28
N ASP A 20 10.89 -1.38 20.78
CA ASP A 20 9.96 -2.06 21.69
C ASP A 20 9.24 -3.21 20.96
N LEU A 21 8.81 -2.99 19.71
CA LEU A 21 8.17 -4.05 18.92
C LEU A 21 9.17 -5.14 18.49
N VAL A 22 10.42 -4.77 18.19
CA VAL A 22 11.49 -5.78 17.97
C VAL A 22 11.71 -6.62 19.22
N GLU A 23 11.82 -5.98 20.39
CA GLU A 23 12.05 -6.69 21.65
C GLU A 23 10.87 -7.59 22.01
N LEU A 24 9.63 -7.11 21.82
CA LEU A 24 8.43 -7.93 22.02
C LEU A 24 8.47 -9.19 21.16
N ILE A 25 8.76 -9.07 19.87
CA ILE A 25 8.82 -10.22 18.96
C ILE A 25 9.98 -11.15 19.34
N ARG A 26 11.12 -10.61 19.74
CA ARG A 26 12.28 -11.39 20.21
C ARG A 26 11.95 -12.18 21.48
N GLN A 27 11.24 -11.58 22.43
CA GLN A 27 10.80 -12.24 23.65
C GLN A 27 9.77 -13.34 23.36
N LEU A 28 8.86 -13.11 22.41
CA LEU A 28 7.94 -14.15 21.94
C LEU A 28 8.70 -15.30 21.26
N ASP A 29 9.69 -15.00 20.41
CA ASP A 29 10.51 -16.01 19.73
C ASP A 29 11.28 -16.89 20.72
N TYR A 30 11.77 -16.28 21.81
CA TYR A 30 12.47 -16.99 22.88
C TYR A 30 11.53 -17.81 23.78
N THR A 31 10.35 -17.27 24.11
CA THR A 31 9.44 -17.86 25.10
C THR A 31 8.59 -18.98 24.49
N VAL A 32 8.16 -18.82 23.24
CA VAL A 32 7.34 -19.82 22.56
C VAL A 32 8.21 -21.02 22.21
N LYS A 33 7.87 -22.21 22.74
CA LYS A 33 8.58 -23.45 22.40
C LYS A 33 7.74 -24.25 21.40
N LEU A 34 8.26 -24.40 20.19
CA LEU A 34 7.65 -25.23 19.16
C LEU A 34 8.57 -26.39 18.76
N PRO A 35 8.00 -27.52 18.31
CA PRO A 35 8.77 -28.56 17.64
C PRO A 35 9.55 -27.96 16.46
N ARG A 36 10.78 -28.45 16.20
CA ARG A 36 11.68 -27.89 15.17
C ARG A 36 11.06 -27.77 13.77
N ASN A 37 10.05 -28.59 13.46
CA ASN A 37 9.41 -28.63 12.14
C ASN A 37 8.14 -27.77 12.05
N LYS A 38 7.77 -27.06 13.13
CA LYS A 38 6.61 -26.15 13.15
C LYS A 38 7.08 -24.70 13.27
N ARG A 39 6.39 -23.84 12.52
CA ARG A 39 6.60 -22.38 12.53
C ARG A 39 5.25 -21.69 12.62
N ILE A 40 5.20 -20.57 13.33
CA ILE A 40 4.03 -19.69 13.38
C ILE A 40 4.16 -18.67 12.27
N LYS A 41 3.09 -18.50 11.48
CA LYS A 41 3.01 -17.45 10.48
C LYS A 41 2.78 -16.10 11.17
N LEU A 42 3.71 -15.16 10.98
CA LEU A 42 3.63 -13.81 11.52
C LEU A 42 3.23 -12.84 10.40
N SER A 43 2.02 -12.28 10.50
CA SER A 43 1.52 -11.27 9.58
C SER A 43 1.32 -9.94 10.29
N PHE A 44 1.50 -8.83 9.58
CA PHE A 44 1.35 -7.48 10.11
C PHE A 44 0.25 -6.72 9.37
N ILE A 45 -0.64 -6.09 10.12
CA ILE A 45 -1.51 -5.03 9.64
C ILE A 45 -1.01 -3.75 10.30
N SER A 46 -0.74 -2.73 9.51
CA SER A 46 -0.26 -1.46 10.01
C SER A 46 -0.92 -0.31 9.28
N HIS A 47 -1.09 0.80 9.99
CA HIS A 47 -1.73 2.01 9.47
C HIS A 47 -0.82 3.22 9.65
N SER A 48 -0.80 4.13 8.69
CA SER A 48 -0.10 5.42 8.81
C SER A 48 1.38 5.24 9.19
N MET A 49 1.86 5.98 10.19
CA MET A 49 3.20 5.88 10.77
C MET A 49 3.50 4.48 11.36
N GLY A 50 2.48 3.70 11.72
CA GLY A 50 2.66 2.29 12.09
C GLY A 50 3.27 1.46 10.95
N CYS A 51 3.02 1.83 9.69
CA CYS A 51 3.66 1.18 8.53
C CYS A 51 5.17 1.40 8.53
N PHE A 52 5.62 2.62 8.85
CA PHE A 52 7.04 2.92 9.01
C PHE A 52 7.67 2.10 10.14
N VAL A 53 6.98 1.97 11.27
CA VAL A 53 7.46 1.15 12.40
C VAL A 53 7.59 -0.32 11.99
N VAL A 54 6.53 -0.92 11.46
CA VAL A 54 6.51 -2.34 11.09
C VAL A 54 7.55 -2.67 10.03
N THR A 55 7.70 -1.84 9.00
CA THR A 55 8.71 -2.09 7.96
C THR A 55 10.14 -2.02 8.51
N ASN A 56 10.44 -1.11 9.44
CA ASN A 56 11.74 -1.08 10.13
C ASN A 56 11.94 -2.26 11.08
N VAL A 57 10.91 -2.68 11.81
CA VAL A 57 10.95 -3.87 12.66
C VAL A 57 11.28 -5.11 11.83
N ILE A 58 10.56 -5.32 10.73
CA ILE A 58 10.79 -6.46 9.83
C ILE A 58 12.20 -6.42 9.25
N ARG A 59 12.73 -5.24 8.91
CA ARG A 59 14.12 -5.09 8.46
C ARG A 59 15.10 -5.57 9.52
N ILE A 60 14.96 -5.11 10.76
CA ILE A 60 15.83 -5.50 11.87
C ILE A 60 15.73 -7.02 12.12
N LEU A 61 14.50 -7.56 12.20
CA LEU A 61 14.25 -8.98 12.36
C LEU A 61 14.84 -9.82 11.22
N SER A 62 14.78 -9.31 9.99
CA SER A 62 15.28 -10.01 8.80
C SER A 62 16.81 -9.98 8.68
N ASP A 63 17.46 -8.91 9.13
CA ASP A 63 18.87 -8.62 8.90
C ASP A 63 19.76 -9.02 10.08
N VAL A 64 19.32 -8.71 11.31
CA VAL A 64 20.13 -8.85 12.53
C VAL A 64 19.94 -10.22 13.18
N PHE A 65 18.72 -10.77 13.11
CA PHE A 65 18.36 -11.99 13.85
C PHE A 65 18.47 -13.27 13.03
N ASP A 66 18.91 -13.20 11.78
CA ASP A 66 19.15 -14.38 10.97
C ASP A 66 20.46 -14.23 10.18
N VAL A 67 21.43 -15.10 10.46
CA VAL A 67 22.74 -15.11 9.78
C VAL A 67 22.63 -15.45 8.29
N LYS A 68 21.53 -16.11 7.88
CA LYS A 68 21.22 -16.38 6.47
C LYS A 68 20.75 -15.14 5.71
N SER A 69 20.56 -14.01 6.39
CA SER A 69 20.15 -12.73 5.80
C SER A 69 21.15 -12.16 4.79
N ILE A 70 22.39 -12.66 4.78
CA ILE A 70 23.43 -12.32 3.79
C ILE A 70 23.04 -12.81 2.39
N ASN A 71 22.18 -13.83 2.29
CA ASN A 71 21.67 -14.31 1.01
C ASN A 71 20.79 -13.25 0.33
N LYS A 72 20.95 -13.10 -0.99
CA LYS A 72 20.14 -12.16 -1.81
C LYS A 72 18.64 -12.52 -1.85
N LYS A 73 18.29 -13.78 -1.57
CA LYS A 73 16.92 -14.30 -1.46
C LYS A 73 16.81 -15.18 -0.21
N PRO A 74 16.63 -14.59 0.97
CA PRO A 74 16.47 -15.36 2.20
C PRO A 74 15.12 -16.09 2.22
N ASP A 75 15.01 -17.13 3.03
CA ASP A 75 13.73 -17.76 3.32
C ASP A 75 12.84 -16.83 4.16
N SER A 76 11.54 -17.13 4.22
CA SER A 76 10.59 -16.36 5.02
C SER A 76 10.75 -16.60 6.53
N ASP A 77 11.63 -17.51 6.96
CA ASP A 77 11.77 -17.84 8.37
C ASP A 77 12.53 -16.70 9.08
N ILE A 78 12.10 -16.37 10.29
CA ILE A 78 12.72 -15.32 11.11
C ILE A 78 12.86 -15.83 12.54
N GLY A 79 14.08 -15.73 13.10
CA GLY A 79 14.37 -16.29 14.41
C GLY A 79 14.19 -17.81 14.47
N ASN A 80 13.68 -18.30 15.59
CA ASN A 80 13.56 -19.73 15.88
C ASN A 80 12.16 -20.29 15.64
N VAL A 81 11.11 -19.48 15.75
CA VAL A 81 9.71 -20.00 15.75
C VAL A 81 8.82 -19.38 14.70
N PHE A 82 9.21 -18.22 14.16
CA PHE A 82 8.35 -17.46 13.26
C PHE A 82 8.72 -17.63 11.79
N ARG A 83 7.72 -17.45 10.95
CA ARG A 83 7.84 -17.30 9.51
C ARG A 83 7.04 -16.09 9.08
N LEU A 84 7.69 -15.14 8.43
CA LEU A 84 7.05 -13.93 7.95
C LEU A 84 6.05 -14.29 6.85
N GLY A 85 4.78 -14.01 7.14
CA GLY A 85 3.68 -14.23 6.21
C GLY A 85 3.44 -12.99 5.37
N ARG A 86 2.57 -12.12 5.86
CA ARG A 86 1.96 -11.08 5.03
C ARG A 86 2.07 -9.72 5.68
N ILE A 87 2.22 -8.69 4.88
CA ILE A 87 2.21 -7.30 5.34
C ILE A 87 1.11 -6.52 4.63
N VAL A 88 0.22 -5.92 5.41
CA VAL A 88 -0.85 -5.04 4.92
C VAL A 88 -0.58 -3.62 5.44
N LEU A 89 -0.18 -2.75 4.52
CA LEU A 89 0.11 -1.35 4.79
C LEU A 89 -1.09 -0.50 4.40
N VAL A 90 -1.74 0.15 5.37
CA VAL A 90 -2.91 1.00 5.14
C VAL A 90 -2.51 2.46 5.31
N ALA A 91 -2.75 3.28 4.29
CA ALA A 91 -2.33 4.69 4.27
C ALA A 91 -0.86 4.89 4.73
N PRO A 92 0.13 4.18 4.16
CA PRO A 92 1.48 4.18 4.71
C PRO A 92 2.15 5.56 4.71
N ASP A 93 2.52 6.02 5.90
CA ASP A 93 3.38 7.19 6.11
C ASP A 93 4.86 6.81 5.93
N ILE A 94 5.20 6.39 4.73
CA ILE A 94 6.54 5.99 4.32
C ILE A 94 6.93 6.84 3.11
N PRO A 95 8.15 7.40 3.02
CA PRO A 95 8.59 8.13 1.83
C PRO A 95 8.41 7.31 0.56
N VAL A 96 7.88 7.92 -0.50
CA VAL A 96 7.63 7.25 -1.78
C VAL A 96 8.92 6.75 -2.43
N GLU A 97 10.05 7.38 -2.14
CA GLU A 97 11.37 6.98 -2.61
C GLU A 97 11.76 5.58 -2.13
N SER A 98 11.13 5.09 -1.05
CA SER A 98 11.35 3.74 -0.55
C SER A 98 10.91 2.64 -1.51
N ILE A 99 10.15 2.95 -2.57
CA ILE A 99 9.83 1.96 -3.61
C ILE A 99 10.72 2.09 -4.87
N PHE A 100 11.59 3.10 -4.92
CA PHE A 100 12.50 3.30 -6.06
C PHE A 100 13.70 2.34 -6.03
N PRO A 101 14.33 2.07 -7.20
CA PRO A 101 15.55 1.29 -7.28
C PRO A 101 16.67 2.03 -6.55
N GLY A 102 17.21 1.43 -5.49
CA GLY A 102 18.31 2.02 -4.73
C GLY A 102 19.10 0.94 -3.99
N ARG A 103 20.42 1.13 -3.86
CA ARG A 103 21.30 0.18 -3.17
C ARG A 103 21.04 0.13 -1.65
N ALA A 104 20.61 1.25 -1.06
CA ALA A 104 20.32 1.40 0.37
C ALA A 104 18.81 1.51 0.65
N ASN A 105 18.01 0.66 0.01
CA ASN A 105 16.56 0.69 0.18
C ASN A 105 16.14 -0.19 1.36
N PHE A 106 15.77 0.44 2.48
CA PHE A 106 15.36 -0.26 3.71
C PHE A 106 14.12 -1.15 3.47
N LEU A 107 13.17 -0.67 2.66
CA LEU A 107 11.92 -1.37 2.38
C LEU A 107 12.17 -2.64 1.57
N ARG A 108 13.13 -2.61 0.64
CA ARG A 108 13.58 -3.81 -0.08
C ARG A 108 14.04 -4.91 0.89
N SER A 109 14.77 -4.54 1.94
CA SER A 109 15.22 -5.50 2.95
C SER A 109 14.06 -6.05 3.79
N SER A 110 13.05 -5.23 4.08
CA SER A 110 11.84 -5.66 4.79
C SER A 110 10.99 -6.63 3.96
N LEU A 111 10.88 -6.43 2.66
CA LEU A 111 9.94 -7.17 1.81
C LEU A 111 10.47 -8.51 1.32
N ARG A 112 11.79 -8.71 1.26
CA ARG A 112 12.40 -9.90 0.64
C ARG A 112 12.01 -11.23 1.29
N ARG A 113 11.51 -11.22 2.52
CA ARG A 113 11.03 -12.40 3.27
C ARG A 113 9.52 -12.53 3.31
N CYS A 114 8.77 -11.48 2.98
CA CYS A 114 7.31 -11.49 3.00
C CYS A 114 6.81 -12.41 1.89
N GLU A 115 5.86 -13.30 2.22
CA GLU A 115 5.17 -14.10 1.21
C GLU A 115 4.27 -13.22 0.34
N GLU A 116 3.60 -12.23 0.96
CA GLU A 116 2.68 -11.33 0.26
C GLU A 116 2.73 -9.93 0.90
N ALA A 117 2.63 -8.87 0.09
CA ALA A 117 2.64 -7.50 0.57
C ALA A 117 1.57 -6.65 -0.13
N TYR A 118 0.85 -5.85 0.64
CA TYR A 118 -0.31 -5.09 0.20
C TYR A 118 -0.23 -3.64 0.65
N ILE A 119 -0.64 -2.72 -0.22
CA ILE A 119 -0.74 -1.29 0.09
C ILE A 119 -2.17 -0.82 -0.21
N PHE A 120 -2.80 -0.16 0.74
CA PHE A 120 -4.03 0.61 0.54
C PHE A 120 -3.67 2.10 0.52
N CYS A 121 -3.94 2.75 -0.60
CA CYS A 121 -3.56 4.14 -0.86
C CYS A 121 -4.76 4.98 -1.32
N ASN A 122 -4.60 6.30 -1.27
CA ASN A 122 -5.60 7.30 -1.62
C ASN A 122 -4.89 8.61 -1.98
N GLU A 123 -5.17 9.16 -3.15
CA GLU A 123 -4.66 10.46 -3.59
C GLU A 123 -5.01 11.57 -2.57
N GLY A 124 -6.24 11.48 -2.06
CA GLY A 124 -6.88 12.46 -1.18
C GLY A 124 -6.53 12.32 0.30
N ASP A 125 -5.55 11.50 0.69
CA ASP A 125 -5.14 11.39 2.08
C ASP A 125 -4.48 12.70 2.55
N LEU A 126 -5.30 13.55 3.15
CA LEU A 126 -4.92 14.87 3.63
C LEU A 126 -3.97 14.81 4.82
N ALA A 127 -4.08 13.79 5.67
CA ALA A 127 -3.20 13.64 6.81
C ALA A 127 -1.75 13.47 6.34
N LEU A 128 -1.52 12.58 5.38
CA LEU A 128 -0.19 12.37 4.80
C LEU A 128 0.30 13.60 4.00
N ARG A 129 -0.58 14.31 3.29
CA ARG A 129 -0.24 15.54 2.55
C ARG A 129 0.15 16.71 3.46
N PHE A 130 -0.56 16.94 4.56
CA PHE A 130 -0.20 17.99 5.51
C PHE A 130 1.12 17.67 6.22
N THR A 131 1.30 16.40 6.55
CA THR A 131 2.52 15.88 7.21
C THR A 131 3.75 16.00 6.31
N SER A 132 3.61 15.65 5.03
CA SER A 132 4.68 15.77 4.03
C SER A 132 5.03 17.22 3.69
N THR A 133 4.02 18.08 3.54
CA THR A 133 4.23 19.52 3.31
C THR A 133 4.98 20.17 4.46
N ALA A 134 4.66 19.77 5.70
CA ALA A 134 5.36 20.20 6.91
C ALA A 134 6.81 19.71 6.96
N ALA A 135 7.04 18.41 6.74
CA ALA A 135 8.37 17.83 6.72
C ALA A 135 9.27 18.50 5.67
N ASN A 136 8.74 18.77 4.48
CA ASN A 136 9.46 19.46 3.42
C ASN A 136 9.83 20.90 3.78
N TYR A 137 8.92 21.66 4.39
CA TYR A 137 9.19 23.06 4.76
C TYR A 137 10.32 23.19 5.79
N PHE A 138 10.42 22.24 6.72
CA PHE A 138 11.42 22.28 7.79
C PHE A 138 12.72 21.51 7.49
N SER A 139 12.69 20.49 6.61
CA SER A 139 13.84 19.59 6.44
C SER A 139 14.58 19.74 5.11
N PHE A 140 13.91 20.06 3.99
CA PHE A 140 14.57 20.17 2.68
C PHE A 140 13.82 21.11 1.71
N PRO A 141 14.29 22.36 1.51
CA PRO A 141 13.78 23.21 0.44
C PRO A 141 14.28 22.70 -0.92
N ALA A 142 13.68 21.62 -1.43
CA ALA A 142 13.96 21.08 -2.75
C ALA A 142 13.09 21.75 -3.82
N ARG A 143 13.69 22.06 -4.98
CA ARG A 143 13.01 22.70 -6.13
C ARG A 143 11.92 21.81 -6.76
N THR A 144 11.91 20.52 -6.45
CA THR A 144 10.93 19.52 -6.91
C THR A 144 10.21 18.90 -5.71
N ARG A 145 8.88 18.98 -5.66
CA ARG A 145 8.04 18.57 -4.52
C ARG A 145 7.92 17.06 -4.29
N ILE A 146 8.59 16.24 -5.11
CA ILE A 146 8.47 14.78 -5.11
C ILE A 146 8.93 14.18 -3.77
N SER A 147 9.96 14.76 -3.14
CA SER A 147 10.54 14.30 -1.87
C SER A 147 9.62 14.33 -0.65
N GLY A 148 8.43 14.92 -0.79
CA GLY A 148 7.41 14.90 0.26
C GLY A 148 6.47 13.72 0.19
N TYR A 149 6.25 13.13 -0.97
CA TYR A 149 5.14 12.21 -1.14
C TYR A 149 5.30 10.97 -0.29
N ARG A 150 4.18 10.54 0.28
CA ARG A 150 4.11 9.29 1.03
C ARG A 150 3.57 8.20 0.15
N LEU A 151 3.95 6.97 0.46
CA LEU A 151 3.52 5.76 -0.22
C LEU A 151 1.99 5.62 -0.20
N GLY A 152 1.32 6.11 0.86
CA GLY A 152 -0.14 6.15 0.94
C GLY A 152 -0.80 7.11 -0.05
N ASN A 153 -0.06 8.01 -0.70
CA ASN A 153 -0.56 8.92 -1.73
C ASN A 153 -0.24 8.48 -3.16
N ILE A 154 0.37 7.30 -3.37
CA ILE A 154 0.54 6.74 -4.71
C ILE A 154 -0.82 6.40 -5.29
N THR A 155 -0.96 6.55 -6.60
CA THR A 155 -2.17 6.21 -7.30
C THR A 155 -1.89 5.41 -8.57
N VAL A 156 -2.94 4.81 -9.11
CA VAL A 156 -2.89 4.26 -10.47
C VAL A 156 -2.72 5.39 -11.48
N LYS A 157 -2.00 5.13 -12.56
CA LYS A 157 -1.76 6.12 -13.62
C LYS A 157 -3.05 6.48 -14.35
N HIS A 158 -3.26 7.78 -14.53
CA HIS A 158 -4.33 8.31 -15.38
C HIS A 158 -3.80 9.11 -16.57
N PHE A 159 -2.50 9.39 -16.60
CA PHE A 159 -1.88 10.23 -17.61
C PHE A 159 -0.87 9.46 -18.44
N ASN A 160 -0.86 9.72 -19.74
CA ASN A 160 0.04 9.03 -20.66
C ASN A 160 1.49 9.52 -20.56
N ASN A 161 1.72 10.76 -20.15
CA ASN A 161 3.02 11.36 -19.93
C ASN A 161 2.84 12.72 -19.26
N LYS A 162 3.92 13.32 -18.74
CA LYS A 162 3.91 14.67 -18.12
C LYS A 162 3.25 15.81 -18.90
N ASN A 163 3.05 15.69 -20.22
CA ASN A 163 2.40 16.72 -21.06
C ASN A 163 0.90 16.46 -21.25
N ASP A 164 0.39 15.30 -20.80
CA ASP A 164 -1.03 14.99 -20.77
C ASP A 164 -1.68 15.79 -19.63
N LEU A 165 -2.54 16.75 -20.01
CA LEU A 165 -3.23 17.65 -19.09
C LEU A 165 -4.68 17.22 -18.82
N VAL A 166 -5.19 16.28 -19.62
CA VAL A 166 -6.59 15.85 -19.57
C VAL A 166 -6.70 14.58 -18.74
N GLY A 167 -5.78 13.64 -18.96
CA GLY A 167 -5.82 12.31 -18.37
C GLY A 167 -7.02 11.50 -18.87
N HIS A 168 -6.96 10.18 -18.69
CA HIS A 168 -8.08 9.31 -19.01
C HIS A 168 -8.92 9.02 -17.76
N ALA A 169 -10.21 8.75 -17.98
CA ALA A 169 -11.11 8.35 -16.93
C ALA A 169 -10.56 7.13 -16.15
N PRO A 170 -10.76 7.07 -14.83
CA PRO A 170 -10.38 5.91 -14.03
C PRO A 170 -11.01 4.62 -14.56
N ARG A 171 -10.19 3.58 -14.72
CA ARG A 171 -10.65 2.22 -14.95
C ARG A 171 -10.56 1.44 -13.65
N TYR A 172 -11.70 1.10 -13.08
CA TYR A 172 -11.81 0.32 -11.83
C TYR A 172 -11.68 -1.18 -12.07
N GLY A 173 -11.38 -1.93 -11.01
CA GLY A 173 -11.03 -3.34 -11.07
C GLY A 173 -9.52 -3.57 -11.12
N VAL A 174 -9.11 -4.78 -11.52
CA VAL A 174 -7.69 -5.12 -11.69
C VAL A 174 -7.18 -4.53 -13.01
N VAL A 175 -6.26 -3.56 -12.92
CA VAL A 175 -5.88 -2.72 -14.08
C VAL A 175 -4.71 -3.28 -14.89
N ASN A 176 -3.84 -4.07 -14.26
CA ASN A 176 -2.67 -4.67 -14.91
C ASN A 176 -2.93 -6.12 -15.38
N LEU A 177 -4.20 -6.49 -15.52
CA LEU A 177 -4.63 -7.80 -16.02
C LEU A 177 -4.75 -7.76 -17.55
N GLN A 178 -3.91 -8.53 -18.24
CA GLN A 178 -4.04 -8.79 -19.67
C GLN A 178 -4.64 -10.19 -19.89
N LYS A 179 -5.77 -10.25 -20.60
CA LYS A 179 -6.36 -11.52 -21.05
C LYS A 179 -5.56 -12.05 -22.24
N GLN A 180 -5.21 -13.32 -22.23
CA GLN A 180 -4.58 -13.97 -23.39
C GLN A 180 -5.66 -14.39 -24.39
N ASP A 181 -5.45 -14.07 -25.67
CA ASP A 181 -6.43 -14.20 -26.75
C ASP A 181 -6.88 -15.64 -27.06
N TYR A 182 -6.20 -16.66 -26.51
CA TYR A 182 -6.44 -18.07 -26.83
C TYR A 182 -6.84 -18.98 -25.65
N GLY A 183 -7.24 -18.39 -24.52
CA GLY A 183 -8.00 -19.08 -23.47
C GLY A 183 -7.17 -19.83 -22.41
N LYS A 184 -7.56 -19.59 -21.15
CA LYS A 184 -7.00 -20.10 -19.88
C LYS A 184 -5.64 -19.55 -19.48
N GLY A 185 -5.54 -18.22 -19.39
CA GLY A 185 -4.41 -17.58 -18.76
C GLY A 185 -4.60 -16.08 -18.64
N TYR A 186 -4.04 -15.51 -17.59
CA TYR A 186 -3.87 -14.07 -17.45
C TYR A 186 -2.39 -13.74 -17.32
N ARG A 187 -1.98 -12.64 -17.93
CA ARG A 187 -0.64 -12.07 -17.73
C ARG A 187 -0.78 -10.80 -16.90
N LEU A 188 0.03 -10.71 -15.84
CA LEU A 188 0.16 -9.50 -15.05
C LEU A 188 1.40 -8.74 -15.50
N ASP A 189 1.22 -7.47 -15.79
CA ASP A 189 2.34 -6.55 -15.99
C ASP A 189 2.87 -6.02 -14.65
N ASN A 190 4.13 -5.60 -14.62
CA ASN A 190 4.79 -5.11 -13.41
C ASN A 190 4.11 -3.84 -12.84
N PRO A 191 3.86 -3.77 -11.52
CA PRO A 191 3.18 -2.66 -10.88
C PRO A 191 3.77 -1.29 -11.20
N TYR A 192 5.10 -1.14 -11.28
CA TYR A 192 5.71 0.17 -11.51
C TYR A 192 5.22 0.88 -12.80
N LYS A 193 4.79 0.11 -13.81
CA LYS A 193 4.27 0.62 -15.09
C LYS A 193 2.91 1.30 -14.94
N TYR A 194 2.22 1.09 -13.83
CA TYR A 194 0.85 1.56 -13.58
C TYR A 194 0.76 2.57 -12.46
N LEU A 195 1.87 2.99 -11.85
CA LEU A 195 1.86 3.88 -10.69
C LEU A 195 2.35 5.28 -11.06
N GLU A 196 1.74 6.28 -10.42
CA GLU A 196 2.15 7.68 -10.51
C GLU A 196 2.07 8.39 -9.16
N ILE A 197 2.77 9.52 -9.06
CA ILE A 197 2.72 10.45 -7.94
C ILE A 197 2.05 11.73 -8.44
N ARG A 198 0.98 12.15 -7.77
CA ARG A 198 0.18 13.33 -8.14
C ARG A 198 0.22 14.40 -7.07
N SER A 199 0.69 15.59 -7.45
CA SER A 199 0.56 16.81 -6.65
C SER A 199 -0.71 17.57 -6.98
N SER A 200 -1.03 17.63 -8.27
CA SER A 200 -2.19 18.32 -8.84
C SER A 200 -2.46 17.76 -10.23
N SER A 201 -3.53 18.25 -10.88
CA SER A 201 -3.82 17.97 -12.29
C SER A 201 -2.69 18.39 -13.26
N SER A 202 -1.80 19.29 -12.87
CA SER A 202 -0.70 19.80 -13.69
C SER A 202 0.68 19.31 -13.26
N GLU A 203 0.79 18.69 -12.09
CA GLU A 203 2.05 18.16 -11.56
C GLU A 203 1.83 16.70 -11.17
N HIS A 204 2.12 15.82 -12.13
CA HIS A 204 2.10 14.37 -11.99
C HIS A 204 3.38 13.80 -12.58
N ARG A 205 3.83 12.66 -12.03
CA ARG A 205 4.99 11.93 -12.54
C ARG A 205 4.79 10.45 -12.38
N LYS A 206 5.04 9.71 -13.45
CA LYS A 206 5.05 8.26 -13.41
C LYS A 206 6.31 7.73 -12.75
N LEU A 207 6.20 6.58 -12.10
CA LEU A 207 7.37 5.92 -11.51
C LEU A 207 8.44 5.60 -12.57
N GLU A 208 8.03 5.16 -13.76
CA GLU A 208 8.92 4.84 -14.89
C GLU A 208 9.71 6.06 -15.40
N GLU A 209 9.18 7.28 -15.22
CA GLU A 209 9.84 8.52 -15.63
C GLU A 209 10.81 9.05 -14.55
N ILE A 210 10.55 8.74 -13.27
CA ILE A 210 11.33 9.26 -12.13
C ILE A 210 12.66 8.53 -12.00
N THR A 211 12.68 7.21 -12.18
CA THR A 211 13.91 6.42 -12.14
C THR A 211 13.94 5.44 -13.29
N LYS A 212 15.12 5.24 -13.90
CA LYS A 212 15.36 4.15 -14.84
C LYS A 212 15.13 2.81 -14.13
N MET A 213 13.91 2.30 -14.21
CA MET A 213 13.57 0.99 -13.72
C MET A 213 14.10 -0.05 -14.69
N SER A 214 14.89 -0.99 -14.16
CA SER A 214 15.40 -2.12 -14.95
C SER A 214 14.36 -3.23 -14.93
N GLU A 215 14.02 -3.76 -16.11
CA GLU A 215 13.17 -4.95 -16.24
C GLU A 215 13.87 -6.23 -15.76
N GLU A 216 15.20 -6.22 -15.62
CA GLU A 216 16.01 -7.38 -15.21
C GLU A 216 15.96 -7.64 -13.69
N TRP A 217 15.66 -6.63 -12.88
CA TRP A 217 15.69 -6.73 -11.42
C TRP A 217 14.33 -6.39 -10.84
N VAL A 218 13.81 -7.30 -9.99
CA VAL A 218 12.60 -7.04 -9.20
C VAL A 218 12.82 -5.81 -8.32
N GLN A 219 12.00 -4.80 -8.54
CA GLN A 219 12.02 -3.55 -7.78
C GLN A 219 11.10 -3.67 -6.56
N PRO A 220 11.31 -2.88 -5.50
CA PRO A 220 10.42 -2.90 -4.34
C PRO A 220 8.97 -2.54 -4.70
N ALA A 221 8.77 -1.66 -5.69
CA ALA A 221 7.44 -1.35 -6.23
C ALA A 221 6.72 -2.60 -6.78
N ASP A 222 7.45 -3.57 -7.33
CA ASP A 222 6.85 -4.77 -7.93
C ASP A 222 6.50 -5.84 -6.91
N LEU A 223 6.94 -5.67 -5.66
CA LEU A 223 6.66 -6.61 -4.58
C LEU A 223 5.32 -6.33 -3.88
N PHE A 224 4.62 -5.25 -4.23
CA PHE A 224 3.36 -4.89 -3.62
C PHE A 224 2.18 -5.04 -4.57
N THR A 225 1.09 -5.55 -4.01
CA THR A 225 -0.25 -5.36 -4.60
C THR A 225 -0.84 -4.07 -4.06
N TYR A 226 -1.26 -3.18 -4.96
CA TYR A 226 -1.80 -1.86 -4.61
C TYR A 226 -3.32 -1.84 -4.75
N PHE A 227 -3.98 -1.30 -3.73
CA PHE A 227 -5.39 -0.96 -3.69
C PHE A 227 -5.49 0.57 -3.66
N ASP A 228 -5.75 1.16 -4.81
CA ASP A 228 -6.06 2.58 -4.91
C ASP A 228 -7.55 2.78 -4.60
N CYS A 229 -7.79 3.27 -3.39
CA CYS A 229 -9.12 3.52 -2.85
C CYS A 229 -9.56 4.96 -3.04
N THR A 230 -8.92 5.74 -3.93
CA THR A 230 -9.24 7.16 -4.11
C THR A 230 -10.72 7.38 -4.39
N ASP A 231 -11.35 6.59 -5.27
CA ASP A 231 -12.78 6.70 -5.56
C ASP A 231 -13.65 5.68 -4.80
N TYR A 232 -13.11 5.00 -3.80
CA TYR A 232 -13.80 3.91 -3.12
C TYR A 232 -15.14 4.32 -2.52
N LYS A 233 -16.19 3.61 -2.91
CA LYS A 233 -17.52 3.62 -2.31
C LYS A 233 -17.92 2.23 -1.84
N ASP A 234 -18.59 2.15 -0.69
CA ASP A 234 -19.05 0.85 -0.21
C ASP A 234 -20.40 0.49 -0.86
N ASP A 235 -21.32 1.43 -1.04
CA ASP A 235 -22.46 1.26 -1.94
C ASP A 235 -22.29 2.13 -3.19
N ARG A 236 -22.69 1.62 -4.36
CA ARG A 236 -22.76 2.42 -5.59
C ARG A 236 -23.70 3.61 -5.45
N MET A 237 -24.71 3.50 -4.59
CA MET A 237 -25.67 4.57 -4.31
C MET A 237 -25.10 5.67 -3.41
N ASP A 238 -23.95 5.43 -2.76
CA ASP A 238 -23.32 6.40 -1.89
C ASP A 238 -22.93 7.66 -2.68
N GLN A 239 -23.34 8.81 -2.16
CA GLN A 239 -23.01 10.10 -2.75
C GLN A 239 -21.57 10.52 -2.45
N ILE A 240 -20.96 9.94 -1.41
CA ILE A 240 -19.65 10.32 -0.87
C ILE A 240 -18.80 9.04 -0.73
N GLY A 241 -17.52 9.14 -1.09
CA GLY A 241 -16.58 8.02 -0.91
C GLY A 241 -16.15 7.83 0.54
N ILE A 242 -15.59 6.66 0.82
CA ILE A 242 -15.18 6.29 2.18
C ILE A 242 -13.95 7.08 2.65
N VAL A 243 -12.95 7.22 1.77
CA VAL A 243 -11.67 7.89 2.06
C VAL A 243 -11.45 9.14 1.21
N SER A 244 -12.37 9.49 0.32
CA SER A 244 -12.33 10.73 -0.46
C SER A 244 -13.74 11.12 -0.92
N SER A 245 -13.87 12.25 -1.61
CA SER A 245 -15.14 12.64 -2.23
C SER A 245 -15.57 11.75 -3.41
N ALA A 246 -14.74 10.78 -3.84
CA ALA A 246 -15.00 9.86 -4.95
C ALA A 246 -15.50 10.55 -6.22
N ILE A 247 -14.67 11.49 -6.70
CA ILE A 247 -15.01 12.41 -7.79
C ILE A 247 -14.90 11.71 -9.16
N GLN A 248 -14.19 10.58 -9.24
CA GLN A 248 -14.01 9.79 -10.46
C GLN A 248 -13.32 10.58 -11.57
N LYS A 249 -12.42 11.48 -11.17
CA LYS A 249 -11.64 12.32 -12.08
C LYS A 249 -10.21 11.82 -12.18
N PRO A 250 -9.55 12.07 -13.33
CA PRO A 250 -8.14 11.73 -13.52
C PRO A 250 -7.19 12.43 -12.53
N ALA A 251 -7.63 13.48 -11.82
CA ALA A 251 -6.89 14.10 -10.73
C ALA A 251 -7.83 14.91 -9.83
N ILE A 252 -7.49 15.01 -8.55
CA ILE A 252 -8.15 15.94 -7.63
C ILE A 252 -7.57 17.34 -7.90
N ASN A 253 -8.43 18.28 -8.30
CA ASN A 253 -8.01 19.67 -8.50
C ASN A 253 -7.95 20.44 -7.18
N PHE A 254 -7.38 21.65 -7.20
CA PHE A 254 -7.24 22.49 -6.01
C PHE A 254 -8.57 22.77 -5.29
N GLY A 255 -9.65 23.06 -6.03
CA GLY A 255 -10.97 23.30 -5.45
C GLY A 255 -11.54 22.07 -4.75
N ASN A 256 -11.36 20.90 -5.35
CA ASN A 256 -11.74 19.62 -4.76
C ASN A 256 -10.95 19.33 -3.47
N TYR A 257 -9.66 19.69 -3.41
CA TYR A 257 -8.88 19.59 -2.18
C TYR A 257 -9.40 20.51 -1.08
N ILE A 258 -9.80 21.74 -1.41
CA ILE A 258 -10.44 22.63 -0.43
C ILE A 258 -11.72 21.98 0.11
N LEU A 259 -12.59 21.46 -0.77
CA LEU A 259 -13.82 20.79 -0.37
C LEU A 259 -13.55 19.56 0.50
N LEU A 260 -12.59 18.72 0.10
CA LEU A 260 -12.18 17.55 0.87
C LEU A 260 -11.62 17.94 2.24
N THR A 261 -10.88 19.06 2.32
CA THR A 261 -10.33 19.59 3.56
C THR A 261 -11.43 20.07 4.49
N LEU A 262 -12.44 20.76 3.96
CA LEU A 262 -13.63 21.15 4.72
C LEU A 262 -14.40 19.92 5.20
N ALA A 263 -14.59 18.90 4.37
CA ALA A 263 -15.24 17.64 4.75
C ALA A 263 -14.47 16.90 5.86
N PHE A 264 -13.14 16.85 5.77
CA PHE A 264 -12.29 16.27 6.81
C PHE A 264 -12.40 17.02 8.14
N ILE A 265 -12.36 18.36 8.10
CA ILE A 265 -12.51 19.20 9.30
C ILE A 265 -13.88 18.99 9.93
N ARG A 266 -14.95 18.97 9.12
CA ARG A 266 -16.33 18.69 9.59
C ARG A 266 -16.40 17.36 10.31
N LYS A 267 -15.83 16.29 9.72
CA LYS A 267 -15.76 14.97 10.35
C LYS A 267 -15.00 15.00 11.68
N SER A 268 -13.87 15.72 11.72
CA SER A 268 -13.05 15.83 12.93
C SER A 268 -13.73 16.63 14.06
N ILE A 269 -14.63 17.56 13.75
CA ILE A 269 -15.40 18.33 14.74
C ILE A 269 -16.64 17.54 15.17
N ASN A 270 -17.33 16.94 14.21
CA ASN A 270 -18.53 16.13 14.42
C ASN A 270 -18.38 14.78 13.70
N ASN A 271 -18.02 13.75 14.46
CA ASN A 271 -17.85 12.39 13.94
C ASN A 271 -19.10 11.82 13.26
N ARG A 272 -20.29 12.37 13.54
CA ARG A 272 -21.58 11.94 12.95
C ARG A 272 -22.01 12.78 11.75
N ASP A 273 -21.19 13.72 11.28
CA ASP A 273 -21.53 14.52 10.11
C ASP A 273 -21.65 13.61 8.87
N PRO A 274 -22.81 13.55 8.21
CA PRO A 274 -23.02 12.71 7.02
C PRO A 274 -22.24 13.22 5.79
N GLN A 275 -21.79 14.48 5.80
CA GLN A 275 -20.93 15.07 4.76
C GLN A 275 -19.45 15.04 5.13
N GLY A 276 -19.11 14.53 6.33
CA GLY A 276 -17.73 14.43 6.79
C GLY A 276 -17.02 13.20 6.22
N ILE A 277 -15.78 13.38 5.76
CA ILE A 277 -14.97 12.32 5.14
C ILE A 277 -13.74 12.04 6.00
N ASP A 278 -13.49 10.76 6.29
CA ASP A 278 -12.27 10.32 6.96
C ASP A 278 -11.26 9.81 5.93
N THR A 279 -10.40 10.71 5.48
CA THR A 279 -9.46 10.43 4.39
C THR A 279 -8.31 9.50 4.76
N HIS A 280 -8.12 9.23 6.06
CA HIS A 280 -6.92 8.59 6.57
C HIS A 280 -7.21 7.27 7.30
N THR A 281 -8.20 7.24 8.20
CA THR A 281 -8.61 6.02 8.94
C THR A 281 -9.85 5.35 8.35
N GLY A 282 -10.52 5.99 7.37
CA GLY A 282 -11.79 5.52 6.80
C GLY A 282 -11.74 4.12 6.18
N TYR A 283 -10.55 3.63 5.77
CA TYR A 283 -10.34 2.27 5.27
C TYR A 283 -10.89 1.17 6.19
N PHE A 284 -10.84 1.36 7.50
CA PHE A 284 -11.37 0.41 8.47
C PHE A 284 -12.87 0.55 8.72
N GLY A 285 -13.48 1.64 8.24
CA GLY A 285 -14.93 1.87 8.32
C GLY A 285 -15.69 1.37 7.10
N GLY A 286 -15.06 1.30 5.92
CA GLY A 286 -15.68 0.71 4.73
C GLY A 286 -15.71 -0.82 4.79
N GLY A 287 -16.87 -1.43 4.54
CA GLY A 287 -17.08 -2.86 4.65
C GLY A 287 -16.20 -3.70 3.73
N PHE A 288 -16.06 -3.31 2.45
CA PHE A 288 -15.19 -4.05 1.52
C PHE A 288 -13.71 -3.91 1.86
N SER A 289 -13.21 -2.68 2.09
CA SER A 289 -11.81 -2.45 2.43
C SER A 289 -11.43 -3.09 3.76
N GLN A 290 -12.29 -3.03 4.77
CA GLN A 290 -12.07 -3.68 6.06
C GLN A 290 -11.98 -5.21 5.88
N LYS A 291 -12.93 -5.82 5.16
CA LYS A 291 -12.89 -7.25 4.82
C LYS A 291 -11.58 -7.61 4.12
N ALA A 292 -11.20 -6.86 3.09
CA ALA A 292 -9.96 -7.08 2.34
C ALA A 292 -8.72 -6.98 3.23
N ILE A 293 -8.59 -5.94 4.06
CA ILE A 293 -7.44 -5.75 4.95
C ILE A 293 -7.24 -6.96 5.86
N TYR A 294 -8.30 -7.43 6.53
CA TYR A 294 -8.20 -8.55 7.46
C TYR A 294 -8.02 -9.89 6.73
N GLU A 295 -8.82 -10.17 5.70
CA GLU A 295 -8.75 -11.46 5.01
C GLU A 295 -7.44 -11.62 4.23
N LEU A 296 -6.87 -10.56 3.66
CA LEU A 296 -5.54 -10.61 3.07
C LEU A 296 -4.47 -10.91 4.13
N ALA A 297 -4.56 -10.34 5.34
CA ALA A 297 -3.60 -10.60 6.40
C ALA A 297 -3.66 -12.06 6.92
N PHE A 298 -4.87 -12.58 7.15
CA PHE A 298 -5.10 -13.90 7.73
C PHE A 298 -5.04 -15.03 6.70
N LEU A 299 -5.78 -14.89 5.60
CA LEU A 299 -5.96 -15.93 4.59
C LEU A 299 -4.99 -15.81 3.42
N GLY A 300 -4.51 -14.59 3.15
CA GLY A 300 -3.72 -14.28 1.95
C GLY A 300 -4.58 -14.14 0.71
N PHE A 301 -3.96 -13.80 -0.43
CA PHE A 301 -4.72 -13.46 -1.64
C PHE A 301 -5.65 -14.58 -2.09
N GLN A 302 -5.15 -15.82 -2.16
CA GLN A 302 -5.96 -16.97 -2.58
C GLN A 302 -7.12 -17.25 -1.63
N GLY A 303 -6.90 -17.10 -0.33
CA GLY A 303 -7.97 -17.29 0.65
C GLY A 303 -8.99 -16.14 0.62
N PHE A 304 -8.55 -14.91 0.34
CA PHE A 304 -9.41 -13.77 0.10
C PHE A 304 -10.24 -13.94 -1.19
N LEU A 305 -9.66 -14.43 -2.29
CA LEU A 305 -10.41 -14.74 -3.50
C LEU A 305 -11.52 -15.77 -3.24
N ARG A 306 -11.20 -16.84 -2.49
CA ARG A 306 -12.18 -17.87 -2.09
C ARG A 306 -13.31 -17.35 -1.20
N SER A 307 -13.06 -16.29 -0.41
CA SER A 307 -14.11 -15.66 0.41
C SER A 307 -15.07 -14.79 -0.41
N LEU A 308 -14.68 -14.44 -1.65
CA LEU A 308 -15.48 -13.66 -2.59
C LEU A 308 -16.26 -14.55 -3.56
N SER A 309 -15.68 -15.69 -3.96
CA SER A 309 -16.32 -16.73 -4.76
C SER A 309 -15.80 -18.10 -4.35
N ILE A 310 -16.71 -19.02 -3.98
CA ILE A 310 -16.37 -20.39 -3.59
C ILE A 310 -16.09 -21.26 -4.82
N GLU A 311 -16.74 -20.94 -5.94
CA GLU A 311 -16.71 -21.70 -7.17
C GLU A 311 -15.86 -20.99 -8.24
N GLY A 312 -15.25 -21.79 -9.11
CA GLY A 312 -14.48 -21.35 -10.26
C GLY A 312 -12.97 -21.51 -10.15
N ASP A 313 -12.30 -21.49 -11.30
CA ASP A 313 -10.83 -21.50 -11.38
C ASP A 313 -10.24 -20.16 -10.90
N GLU A 314 -8.92 -20.11 -10.69
CA GLU A 314 -8.25 -18.88 -10.20
C GLU A 314 -8.50 -17.67 -11.12
N SER A 315 -8.61 -17.89 -12.43
CA SER A 315 -8.85 -16.82 -13.40
C SER A 315 -10.28 -16.27 -13.28
N GLU A 316 -11.26 -17.13 -13.07
CA GLU A 316 -12.65 -16.76 -12.78
C GLU A 316 -12.74 -16.01 -11.45
N GLN A 317 -12.05 -16.49 -10.40
CA GLN A 317 -12.00 -15.82 -9.10
C GLN A 317 -11.38 -14.41 -9.19
N ILE A 318 -10.31 -14.23 -9.96
CA ILE A 318 -9.71 -12.92 -10.22
C ILE A 318 -10.66 -12.03 -11.02
N SER A 319 -11.42 -12.58 -11.98
CA SER A 319 -12.43 -11.82 -12.72
C SER A 319 -13.56 -11.34 -11.80
N VAL A 320 -14.05 -12.20 -10.90
CA VAL A 320 -15.06 -11.84 -9.89
C VAL A 320 -14.52 -10.78 -8.94
N PHE A 321 -13.28 -10.93 -8.47
CA PHE A 321 -12.61 -9.93 -7.64
C PHE A 321 -12.47 -8.59 -8.37
N SER A 322 -12.05 -8.60 -9.64
CA SER A 322 -11.97 -7.39 -10.47
C SER A 322 -13.33 -6.72 -10.61
N GLN A 323 -14.40 -7.50 -10.81
CA GLN A 323 -15.76 -6.98 -10.88
C GLN A 323 -16.21 -6.37 -9.55
N ARG A 324 -15.93 -7.00 -8.41
CA ARG A 324 -16.21 -6.45 -7.08
C ARG A 324 -15.47 -5.12 -6.86
N CYS A 325 -14.20 -5.05 -7.24
CA CYS A 325 -13.43 -3.80 -7.19
C CYS A 325 -14.02 -2.73 -8.11
N GLN A 326 -14.50 -3.11 -9.30
CA GLN A 326 -15.21 -2.20 -10.19
C GLN A 326 -16.52 -1.69 -9.58
N GLU A 327 -17.28 -2.55 -8.92
CA GLU A 327 -18.50 -2.18 -8.19
C GLU A 327 -18.22 -1.15 -7.09
N LYS A 328 -17.11 -1.33 -6.37
CA LYS A 328 -16.67 -0.47 -5.27
C LYS A 328 -15.83 0.72 -5.72
N GLN A 329 -15.58 0.90 -7.02
CA GLN A 329 -14.74 1.96 -7.57
C GLN A 329 -13.29 1.97 -7.02
N ILE A 330 -12.73 0.77 -6.83
CA ILE A 330 -11.34 0.56 -6.42
C ILE A 330 -10.53 0.13 -7.64
N GLN A 331 -9.33 0.70 -7.79
CA GLN A 331 -8.37 0.24 -8.78
C GLN A 331 -7.33 -0.64 -8.09
N VAL A 332 -7.05 -1.80 -8.67
CA VAL A 332 -6.11 -2.77 -8.10
C VAL A 332 -4.99 -3.08 -9.08
N ILE A 333 -3.75 -3.05 -8.60
CA ILE A 333 -2.57 -3.49 -9.35
C ILE A 333 -1.98 -4.69 -8.60
N LEU A 334 -2.05 -5.87 -9.21
CA LEU A 334 -1.54 -7.10 -8.62
C LEU A 334 -0.03 -7.24 -8.86
N ALA A 335 0.75 -7.67 -7.86
CA ALA A 335 2.17 -7.99 -8.03
C ALA A 335 2.38 -9.37 -8.71
N PRO A 336 2.89 -9.43 -9.96
CA PRO A 336 3.13 -10.70 -10.67
C PRO A 336 4.01 -11.67 -9.89
N GLN A 337 5.03 -11.15 -9.20
CA GLN A 337 6.05 -11.90 -8.48
C GLN A 337 5.46 -12.74 -7.35
N ILE A 338 4.34 -12.29 -6.77
CA ILE A 338 3.65 -12.98 -5.67
C ILE A 338 2.73 -14.09 -6.20
N TYR A 339 2.09 -13.87 -7.35
CA TYR A 339 1.00 -14.72 -7.84
C TYR A 339 1.43 -15.70 -8.93
N GLN A 340 2.29 -15.30 -9.87
CA GLN A 340 2.71 -16.17 -10.98
C GLN A 340 3.79 -17.19 -10.58
N GLN A 341 4.58 -16.92 -9.53
CA GLN A 341 5.56 -17.91 -9.02
C GLN A 341 4.90 -19.11 -8.33
N LYS A 342 3.64 -18.98 -7.89
CA LYS A 342 2.89 -20.08 -7.25
C LYS A 342 2.30 -21.07 -8.27
N THR A 343 2.14 -20.68 -9.53
CA THR A 343 1.57 -21.53 -10.58
C THR A 343 2.59 -22.48 -11.23
N GLN A 344 3.90 -22.28 -10.98
CA GLN A 344 5.00 -23.08 -11.55
C GLN A 344 5.65 -24.05 -10.54
N ARG A 345 5.11 -24.18 -9.32
CA ARG A 345 5.46 -25.21 -8.34
C ARG A 345 4.26 -26.08 -8.08
#